data_AF-A0A3B0UMF8-F1
#
_entry.id   AF-A0A3B0UMF8-F1
#
_cell.length_a   1.000
_cell.length_b   1.000
_cell.length_c   1.000
_cell.angle_alpha   90.00
_cell.angle_beta   90.00
_cell.angle_gamma   90.00
#
_symmetry.space_group_name_H-M   'P 1'
#
loop_
_entity.id
_entity.type
_entity.pdbx_description
1 polymer ?
#
loop_
_entity_poly.entity_id
_entity_poly.type
_entity_poly.pdbx_seq_one_letter_code
_entity_poly.pdbx_strand_id
1 'polypeptide(L)'
;MSKLVLLLVEDDKDTAVDFKKDAEEIIDVTVQIVSPPVDLMDLSTMVREYDIDAVILDEKLQQQSSASYQGTDAFQQLRNIFPDLPMQIHTEFPHDPSIRRHNLLAIRKKEFDEPTYKKEVLEDLYQEMTLYNEARRQHERINESASDIVTEEFVKRLADQHAWLEKSMEKIIWFMSDDNQEIRLIEVSRTALPTDTVDVFNFSKSEDIPFRLHIADVTPKDWQKVEQGKIALPNNWDLKTAQVFNYAH
;
A
#
# COMPACT_ATOMS: atom_id res chain seq x y z
N MET A 1 -6.23 -11.22 -17.39
CA MET A 1 -6.41 -10.43 -16.16
C MET A 1 -7.37 -9.31 -16.48
N SER A 2 -8.18 -8.83 -15.54
CA SER A 2 -8.91 -7.57 -15.72
C SER A 2 -7.89 -6.44 -15.91
N LYS A 3 -8.24 -5.43 -16.71
CA LYS A 3 -7.45 -4.19 -16.79
C LYS A 3 -7.47 -3.50 -15.43
N LEU A 4 -6.40 -2.77 -15.11
CA LEU A 4 -6.36 -1.92 -13.92
C LEU A 4 -7.33 -0.74 -14.10
N VAL A 5 -7.90 -0.24 -13.01
CA VAL A 5 -8.92 0.82 -13.02
C VAL A 5 -8.37 2.10 -12.42
N LEU A 6 -8.36 3.17 -13.22
CA LEU A 6 -7.94 4.51 -12.81
C LEU A 6 -9.17 5.39 -12.59
N LEU A 7 -9.33 5.95 -11.40
CA LEU A 7 -10.38 6.94 -11.11
C LEU A 7 -9.86 8.34 -11.43
N LEU A 8 -10.51 9.04 -12.37
CA LEU A 8 -10.24 10.44 -12.67
C LEU A 8 -11.36 11.31 -12.10
N VAL A 9 -11.01 12.21 -11.18
CA VAL A 9 -11.92 13.22 -10.64
C VAL A 9 -11.58 14.58 -11.25
N GLU A 10 -12.39 14.98 -12.22
CA GLU A 10 -12.18 16.18 -13.05
C GLU A 10 -13.55 16.83 -13.30
N ASP A 11 -13.66 18.14 -13.07
CA ASP A 11 -14.90 18.89 -13.25
C ASP A 11 -15.07 19.38 -14.69
N ASP A 12 -13.97 19.61 -15.41
CA ASP A 12 -13.98 19.93 -16.83
C ASP A 12 -14.14 18.69 -17.71
N LYS A 13 -15.28 18.59 -18.40
CA LYS A 13 -15.64 17.40 -19.17
C LYS A 13 -14.71 17.15 -20.36
N ASP A 14 -14.26 18.20 -21.02
CA ASP A 14 -13.43 18.07 -22.22
C ASP A 14 -12.03 17.56 -21.81
N THR A 15 -11.46 18.16 -20.76
CA THR A 15 -10.20 17.71 -20.14
C THR A 15 -10.30 16.24 -19.68
N ALA A 16 -11.41 15.85 -19.04
CA ALA A 16 -11.60 14.48 -18.58
C ALA A 16 -11.64 13.46 -19.74
N VAL A 17 -12.31 13.81 -20.85
CA VAL A 17 -12.41 12.95 -22.04
C VAL A 17 -11.06 12.81 -22.72
N ASP A 18 -10.33 13.92 -22.88
CA ASP A 18 -9.00 13.91 -23.50
C ASP A 18 -8.01 13.10 -22.66
N PHE A 19 -7.97 13.33 -21.34
CA PHE A 19 -7.14 12.54 -20.44
C PHE A 19 -7.44 11.05 -20.54
N LYS A 20 -8.73 10.66 -20.47
CA LYS A 20 -9.14 9.26 -20.56
C LYS A 20 -8.64 8.61 -21.84
N LYS A 21 -8.84 9.29 -22.97
CA LYS A 21 -8.39 8.78 -24.27
C LYS A 21 -6.88 8.55 -24.28
N ASP A 22 -6.10 9.53 -23.82
CA ASP A 22 -4.65 9.44 -23.81
C ASP A 22 -4.16 8.32 -22.87
N ALA A 23 -4.72 8.22 -21.66
CA ALA A 23 -4.36 7.18 -20.71
C ALA A 23 -4.66 5.78 -21.24
N GLU A 24 -5.85 5.55 -21.81
CA GLU A 24 -6.24 4.24 -22.36
C GLU A 24 -5.49 3.89 -23.67
N GLU A 25 -4.90 4.87 -24.36
CA GLU A 25 -4.02 4.65 -25.53
C GLU A 25 -2.57 4.33 -25.12
N ILE A 26 -2.07 4.96 -24.05
CA ILE A 26 -0.67 4.87 -23.61
C ILE A 26 -0.44 3.66 -22.68
N ILE A 27 -1.35 3.40 -21.73
CA ILE A 27 -1.22 2.32 -20.72
C ILE A 27 -2.45 1.41 -20.71
N ASP A 28 -2.30 0.16 -20.26
CA ASP A 28 -3.38 -0.84 -20.29
C ASP A 28 -4.35 -0.70 -19.10
N VAL A 29 -5.12 0.39 -19.08
CA VAL A 29 -6.07 0.73 -18.01
C VAL A 29 -7.50 0.89 -18.52
N THR A 30 -8.44 0.96 -17.59
CA THR A 30 -9.79 1.50 -17.79
C THR A 30 -9.94 2.75 -16.95
N VAL A 31 -10.29 3.88 -17.57
CA VAL A 31 -10.47 5.14 -16.83
C VAL A 31 -11.94 5.34 -16.50
N GLN A 32 -12.22 5.41 -15.19
CA GLN A 32 -13.52 5.77 -14.64
C GLN A 32 -13.53 7.28 -14.35
N ILE A 33 -14.27 8.04 -15.15
CA ILE A 33 -14.43 9.49 -14.96
C ILE A 33 -15.55 9.73 -13.96
N VAL A 34 -15.31 10.60 -12.99
CA VAL A 34 -16.29 11.02 -11.99
C VAL A 34 -16.23 12.54 -11.86
N SER A 35 -17.38 13.20 -11.94
CA SER A 35 -17.48 14.60 -11.53
C SER A 35 -17.41 14.71 -10.00
N PRO A 36 -16.83 15.78 -9.44
CA PRO A 36 -16.63 15.90 -8.00
C PRO A 36 -17.93 15.65 -7.21
N PRO A 37 -17.97 14.66 -6.31
CA PRO A 37 -19.18 14.36 -5.55
C PRO A 37 -19.42 15.41 -4.47
N VAL A 38 -20.68 15.52 -4.03
CA VAL A 38 -21.11 16.45 -2.96
C VAL A 38 -20.42 16.12 -1.65
N ASP A 39 -20.27 14.84 -1.33
CA ASP A 39 -19.55 14.37 -0.15
C ASP A 39 -18.28 13.62 -0.57
N LEU A 40 -17.15 13.93 0.07
CA LEU A 40 -15.90 13.21 -0.15
C LEU A 40 -15.99 11.74 0.29
N MET A 41 -16.91 11.39 1.21
CA MET A 41 -17.19 10.00 1.56
C MET A 41 -17.65 9.18 0.35
N ASP A 42 -18.29 9.81 -0.62
CA ASP A 42 -18.71 9.15 -1.86
C ASP A 42 -17.49 8.69 -2.67
N LEU A 43 -16.37 9.45 -2.68
CA LEU A 43 -15.14 9.02 -3.36
C LEU A 43 -14.58 7.73 -2.76
N SER A 44 -14.56 7.62 -1.42
CA SER A 44 -14.06 6.41 -0.77
C SER A 44 -14.93 5.18 -1.05
N THR A 45 -16.24 5.40 -1.21
CA THR A 45 -17.19 4.36 -1.61
C THR A 45 -16.93 3.92 -3.04
N MET A 46 -16.74 4.87 -3.96
CA MET A 46 -16.41 4.59 -5.36
C MET A 46 -15.08 3.84 -5.52
N VAL A 47 -14.06 4.19 -4.74
CA VAL A 47 -12.76 3.48 -4.75
C VAL A 47 -12.96 1.99 -4.47
N ARG A 48 -13.84 1.64 -3.53
CA ARG A 48 -14.15 0.23 -3.19
C ARG A 48 -15.06 -0.42 -4.23
N GLU A 49 -16.14 0.25 -4.63
CA GLU A 49 -17.15 -0.32 -5.54
C GLU A 49 -16.59 -0.62 -6.94
N TYR A 50 -15.68 0.22 -7.42
CA TYR A 50 -15.06 0.07 -8.74
C TYR A 50 -13.69 -0.61 -8.70
N ASP A 51 -13.26 -1.10 -7.53
CA ASP A 51 -11.98 -1.79 -7.33
C ASP A 51 -10.77 -0.96 -7.81
N ILE A 52 -10.80 0.36 -7.55
CA ILE A 52 -9.87 1.35 -8.09
C ILE A 52 -8.42 1.04 -7.68
N ASP A 53 -7.51 1.13 -8.66
CA ASP A 53 -6.07 0.87 -8.51
C ASP A 53 -5.22 2.16 -8.42
N ALA A 54 -5.78 3.31 -8.84
CA ALA A 54 -5.18 4.64 -8.63
C ALA A 54 -6.22 5.75 -8.76
N VAL A 55 -5.91 6.94 -8.21
CA VAL A 55 -6.75 8.13 -8.32
C VAL A 55 -5.96 9.33 -8.84
N ILE A 56 -6.51 10.03 -9.83
CA ILE A 56 -6.05 11.35 -10.24
C ILE A 56 -7.12 12.37 -9.87
N LEU A 57 -6.71 13.42 -9.19
CA LEU A 57 -7.57 14.50 -8.73
C LEU A 57 -7.16 15.81 -9.40
N ASP A 58 -8.11 16.53 -9.98
CA ASP A 58 -7.87 17.95 -10.25
C ASP A 58 -7.73 18.73 -8.93
N GLU A 59 -6.86 19.74 -8.91
CA GLU A 59 -6.64 20.59 -7.73
C GLU A 59 -7.89 21.36 -7.32
N LYS A 60 -8.66 21.87 -8.28
CA LYS A 60 -9.80 22.78 -8.08
C LYS A 60 -11.09 22.12 -8.51
N LEU A 61 -11.53 21.17 -7.69
CA LEU A 61 -12.81 20.50 -7.88
C LEU A 61 -13.99 21.45 -7.62
N GLN A 62 -14.49 22.09 -8.67
CA GLN A 62 -15.68 22.92 -8.56
C GLN A 62 -16.93 22.07 -8.71
N GLN A 63 -17.89 22.29 -7.82
CA GLN A 63 -19.24 21.78 -8.03
C GLN A 63 -20.08 22.83 -8.76
N GLN A 64 -21.16 22.37 -9.39
CA GLN A 64 -22.21 23.26 -9.87
C GLN A 64 -22.92 24.01 -8.72
N SER A 65 -22.72 23.57 -7.47
CA SER A 65 -23.11 24.28 -6.25
C SER A 65 -21.99 25.21 -5.77
N SER A 66 -22.29 26.25 -4.99
CA SER A 66 -21.30 27.22 -4.51
C SER A 66 -20.20 26.65 -3.58
N ALA A 67 -20.24 25.34 -3.29
CA ALA A 67 -19.21 24.66 -2.50
C ALA A 67 -18.08 24.18 -3.43
N SER A 68 -16.93 24.85 -3.38
CA SER A 68 -15.69 24.37 -3.98
C SER A 68 -14.96 23.48 -3.00
N TYR A 69 -14.56 22.28 -3.42
CA TYR A 69 -13.67 21.41 -2.65
C TYR A 69 -12.27 21.52 -3.24
N GLN A 70 -11.24 21.50 -2.40
CA GLN A 70 -9.88 21.40 -2.91
C GLN A 70 -9.55 19.92 -3.13
N GLY A 71 -8.97 19.59 -4.29
CA GLY A 71 -8.47 18.23 -4.55
C GLY A 71 -7.48 17.76 -3.49
N THR A 72 -6.79 18.69 -2.82
CA THR A 72 -5.93 18.41 -1.67
C THR A 72 -6.69 17.82 -0.47
N ASP A 73 -7.94 18.23 -0.25
CA ASP A 73 -8.77 17.71 0.85
C ASP A 73 -9.23 16.29 0.54
N ALA A 74 -9.68 16.07 -0.71
CA ALA A 74 -10.02 14.74 -1.22
C ALA A 74 -8.82 13.78 -1.12
N PHE A 75 -7.64 14.25 -1.52
CA PHE A 75 -6.39 13.49 -1.40
C PHE A 75 -6.14 13.07 0.04
N GLN A 76 -6.20 14.01 1.00
CA GLN A 76 -5.93 13.69 2.41
C GLN A 76 -6.90 12.67 2.96
N GLN A 77 -8.18 12.82 2.65
CA GLN A 77 -9.20 11.87 3.08
C GLN A 77 -8.94 10.48 2.51
N LEU A 78 -8.70 10.38 1.19
CA LEU A 78 -8.40 9.11 0.55
C LEU A 78 -7.10 8.50 1.11
N ARG A 79 -6.07 9.31 1.36
CA ARG A 79 -4.81 8.82 1.95
C ARG A 79 -4.97 8.25 3.35
N ASN A 80 -5.87 8.83 4.15
CA ASN A 80 -6.16 8.32 5.49
C ASN A 80 -6.89 6.97 5.45
N ILE A 81 -7.69 6.73 4.41
CA ILE A 81 -8.49 5.49 4.26
C ILE A 81 -7.71 4.42 3.49
N PHE A 82 -6.94 4.84 2.48
CA PHE A 82 -6.17 4.01 1.55
C PHE A 82 -4.72 4.52 1.51
N PRO A 83 -3.90 4.21 2.53
CA PRO A 83 -2.57 4.75 2.68
C PRO A 83 -1.61 4.34 1.56
N ASP A 84 -1.89 3.25 0.85
CA ASP A 84 -1.02 2.73 -0.21
C ASP A 84 -1.56 2.96 -1.62
N LEU A 85 -2.77 3.52 -1.75
CA LEU A 85 -3.37 3.81 -3.05
C LEU A 85 -2.52 4.85 -3.79
N PRO A 86 -2.04 4.56 -5.01
CA PRO A 86 -1.36 5.52 -5.85
C PRO A 86 -2.29 6.69 -6.17
N MET A 87 -1.82 7.91 -5.91
CA MET A 87 -2.62 9.11 -6.08
C MET A 87 -1.79 10.27 -6.59
N GLN A 88 -2.35 11.03 -7.54
CA GLN A 88 -1.71 12.22 -8.10
C GLN A 88 -2.69 13.40 -8.10
N ILE A 89 -2.16 14.62 -7.98
CA ILE A 89 -2.93 15.85 -8.16
C ILE A 89 -2.48 16.54 -9.44
N HIS A 90 -3.42 16.84 -10.32
CA HIS A 90 -3.19 17.65 -11.52
C HIS A 90 -3.52 19.10 -11.20
N THR A 91 -2.57 20.01 -11.46
CA THR A 91 -2.66 21.41 -11.00
C THR A 91 -2.09 22.37 -12.04
N GLU A 92 -2.62 23.60 -12.08
CA GLU A 92 -1.99 24.73 -12.78
C GLU A 92 -0.95 25.45 -11.90
N PHE A 93 -0.98 25.21 -10.59
CA PHE A 93 -0.26 25.95 -9.55
C PHE A 93 0.50 25.03 -8.57
N PRO A 94 1.50 24.25 -9.02
CA PRO A 94 2.22 23.25 -8.18
C PRO A 94 3.07 23.86 -7.05
N HIS A 95 3.14 25.19 -6.97
CA HIS A 95 3.82 25.90 -5.89
C HIS A 95 2.85 26.41 -4.83
N ASP A 96 1.57 26.07 -4.93
CA ASP A 96 0.59 26.41 -3.90
C ASP A 96 1.03 25.81 -2.54
N PRO A 97 0.99 26.61 -1.46
CA PRO A 97 1.36 26.12 -0.13
C PRO A 97 0.57 24.90 0.34
N SER A 98 -0.69 24.73 -0.11
CA SER A 98 -1.53 23.57 0.24
C SER A 98 -0.95 22.27 -0.33
N ILE A 99 -0.42 22.30 -1.55
CA ILE A 99 0.21 21.14 -2.20
C ILE A 99 1.51 20.76 -1.50
N ARG A 100 2.37 21.75 -1.23
CA ARG A 100 3.68 21.52 -0.59
C ARG A 100 3.58 20.97 0.83
N ARG A 101 2.55 21.37 1.60
CA ARG A 101 2.37 20.94 3.00
C ARG A 101 2.17 19.43 3.15
N HIS A 102 1.66 18.76 2.13
CA HIS A 102 1.25 17.36 2.23
C HIS A 102 2.16 16.41 1.42
N ASN A 103 3.28 16.92 0.90
CA ASN A 103 4.23 16.15 0.08
C ASN A 103 3.54 15.38 -1.06
N LEU A 104 2.58 16.03 -1.71
CA LEU A 104 1.72 15.44 -2.75
C LEU A 104 2.51 15.28 -4.05
N LEU A 105 2.26 14.20 -4.78
CA LEU A 105 2.70 14.10 -6.17
C LEU A 105 1.82 15.00 -7.02
N ALA A 106 2.30 16.22 -7.27
CA ALA A 106 1.59 17.22 -8.05
C ALA A 106 2.19 17.33 -9.46
N ILE A 107 1.36 17.08 -10.48
CA ILE A 107 1.70 17.17 -11.89
C ILE A 107 1.14 18.47 -12.47
N ARG A 108 1.98 19.26 -13.17
CA ARG A 108 1.48 20.46 -13.84
C ARG A 108 0.71 20.06 -15.09
N LYS A 109 -0.54 20.53 -15.21
CA LYS A 109 -1.38 20.28 -16.41
C LYS A 109 -0.65 20.67 -17.70
N LYS A 110 -0.07 21.87 -17.74
CA LYS A 110 0.72 22.35 -18.88
C LYS A 110 1.93 21.47 -19.25
N GLU A 111 2.61 20.88 -18.28
CA GLU A 111 3.74 19.98 -18.56
C GLU A 111 3.21 18.63 -19.06
N PHE A 112 2.11 18.16 -18.47
CA PHE A 112 1.41 16.94 -18.87
C PHE A 112 0.87 16.99 -20.31
N ASP A 113 0.68 18.17 -20.90
CA ASP A 113 0.33 18.29 -22.33
C ASP A 113 1.49 17.91 -23.28
N GLU A 114 2.74 17.86 -22.79
CA GLU A 114 3.88 17.42 -23.58
C GLU A 114 3.86 15.89 -23.75
N PRO A 115 3.83 15.35 -24.99
CA PRO A 115 3.61 13.91 -25.21
C PRO A 115 4.62 12.98 -24.53
N THR A 116 5.89 13.38 -24.48
CA THR A 116 6.96 12.55 -23.88
C THR A 116 6.77 12.47 -22.37
N TYR A 117 6.60 13.62 -21.71
CA TYR A 117 6.37 13.71 -20.28
C TYR A 117 5.04 13.06 -19.86
N LYS A 118 3.97 13.27 -20.63
CA LYS A 118 2.67 12.58 -20.44
C LYS A 118 2.86 11.07 -20.37
N LYS A 119 3.59 10.53 -21.36
CA LYS A 119 3.85 9.11 -21.46
C LYS A 119 4.64 8.60 -20.26
N GLU A 120 5.73 9.29 -19.90
CA GLU A 120 6.55 8.92 -18.73
C GLU A 120 5.73 8.88 -17.44
N VAL A 121 4.94 9.93 -17.17
CA VAL A 121 4.09 10.00 -15.97
C VAL A 121 3.05 8.88 -15.92
N LEU A 122 2.41 8.56 -17.05
CA LEU A 122 1.42 7.49 -17.13
C LEU A 122 2.05 6.10 -17.00
N GLU A 123 3.22 5.86 -17.62
CA GLU A 123 3.96 4.61 -17.48
C GLU A 123 4.41 4.38 -16.02
N ASP A 124 4.90 5.42 -15.35
CA ASP A 124 5.27 5.37 -13.93
C ASP A 124 4.04 5.07 -13.05
N LEU A 125 2.92 5.78 -13.27
CA LEU A 125 1.67 5.52 -12.56
C LEU A 125 1.18 4.08 -12.77
N TYR A 126 1.31 3.55 -13.98
CA TYR A 126 0.91 2.17 -14.29
C TYR A 126 1.76 1.13 -13.54
N GLN A 127 3.06 1.39 -13.36
CA GLN A 127 3.90 0.54 -12.51
C GLN A 127 3.43 0.58 -11.06
N GLU A 128 3.14 1.77 -10.52
CA GLU A 128 2.60 1.91 -9.16
C GLU A 128 1.26 1.18 -8.99
N MET A 129 0.34 1.33 -9.95
CA MET A 129 -0.94 0.61 -9.96
C MET A 129 -0.75 -0.91 -10.00
N THR A 130 0.21 -1.39 -10.78
CA THR A 130 0.51 -2.84 -10.86
C THR A 130 0.98 -3.37 -9.51
N LEU A 131 1.92 -2.67 -8.87
CA LEU A 131 2.43 -3.03 -7.55
C LEU A 131 1.33 -2.98 -6.48
N TYR A 132 0.49 -1.94 -6.51
CA TYR A 132 -0.64 -1.80 -5.59
C TYR A 132 -1.66 -2.93 -5.78
N ASN A 133 -2.04 -3.25 -7.01
CA ASN A 133 -2.98 -4.33 -7.32
C ASN A 133 -2.43 -5.70 -6.89
N GLU A 134 -1.14 -5.95 -7.10
CA GLU A 134 -0.47 -7.16 -6.62
C GLU A 134 -0.51 -7.26 -5.08
N ALA A 135 -0.19 -6.18 -4.37
CA ALA A 135 -0.24 -6.12 -2.91
C ALA A 135 -1.67 -6.33 -2.37
N ARG A 136 -2.68 -5.71 -3.00
CA ARG A 136 -4.10 -5.89 -2.65
C ARG A 136 -4.56 -7.32 -2.87
N ARG A 137 -4.25 -7.92 -4.03
CA ARG A 137 -4.58 -9.33 -4.31
C ARG A 137 -3.88 -10.30 -3.36
N GLN A 138 -2.66 -9.98 -2.93
CA GLN A 138 -1.97 -10.76 -1.91
C GLN A 138 -2.73 -10.71 -0.58
N HIS A 139 -3.22 -9.53 -0.16
CA HIS A 139 -4.09 -9.40 1.02
C HIS A 139 -5.39 -10.21 0.88
N GLU A 140 -6.10 -10.10 -0.24
CA GLU A 140 -7.34 -10.85 -0.46
C GLU A 140 -7.11 -12.37 -0.38
N ARG A 141 -5.99 -12.85 -0.95
CA ARG A 141 -5.61 -14.27 -0.87
C ARG A 141 -5.27 -14.74 0.53
N ILE A 142 -4.76 -13.86 1.39
CA ILE A 142 -4.56 -14.16 2.82
C ILE A 142 -5.93 -14.47 3.46
N ASN A 143 -6.96 -13.69 3.12
CA ASN A 143 -8.31 -13.85 3.65
C ASN A 143 -9.09 -15.03 3.05
N GLU A 144 -8.82 -15.43 1.81
CA GLU A 144 -9.53 -16.54 1.14
C GLU A 144 -9.13 -17.95 1.60
N SER A 145 -7.94 -18.12 2.21
CA SER A 145 -7.57 -19.43 2.78
C SER A 145 -8.22 -19.61 4.14
N ALA A 146 -9.49 -20.01 4.15
CA ALA A 146 -10.21 -20.51 5.32
C ALA A 146 -9.56 -21.82 5.82
N SER A 147 -8.40 -21.69 6.46
CA SER A 147 -7.70 -22.76 7.13
C SER A 147 -7.83 -22.55 8.62
N ASP A 148 -8.24 -23.59 9.34
CA ASP A 148 -8.24 -23.58 10.80
C ASP A 148 -6.82 -23.64 11.38
N ILE A 149 -5.80 -23.88 10.55
CA ILE A 149 -4.39 -23.97 10.94
C ILE A 149 -3.52 -22.98 10.17
N VAL A 150 -2.44 -22.53 10.80
CA VAL A 150 -1.37 -21.75 10.19
C VAL A 150 -0.65 -22.63 9.16
N THR A 151 -0.60 -22.18 7.92
CA THR A 151 0.16 -22.83 6.84
C THR A 151 1.39 -22.02 6.49
N GLU A 152 2.44 -22.67 5.98
CA GLU A 152 3.63 -21.98 5.47
C GLU A 152 3.26 -20.97 4.38
N GLU A 153 2.32 -21.30 3.50
CA GLU A 153 1.86 -20.40 2.45
C GLU A 153 1.24 -19.13 3.03
N PHE A 154 0.40 -19.24 4.06
CA PHE A 154 -0.19 -18.08 4.75
C PHE A 154 0.91 -17.21 5.36
N VAL A 155 1.85 -17.81 6.09
CA VAL A 155 2.91 -17.06 6.76
C VAL A 155 3.87 -16.43 5.77
N LYS A 156 4.21 -17.12 4.68
CA LYS A 156 5.04 -16.54 3.62
C LYS A 156 4.38 -15.31 3.00
N ARG A 157 3.07 -15.36 2.72
CA ARG A 157 2.33 -14.19 2.19
C ARG A 157 2.34 -13.03 3.17
N LEU A 158 2.10 -13.30 4.46
CA LEU A 158 2.19 -12.28 5.51
C LEU A 158 3.60 -11.68 5.61
N ALA A 159 4.64 -12.51 5.53
CA ALA A 159 6.03 -12.07 5.55
C ALA A 159 6.38 -11.21 4.31
N ASP A 160 5.93 -11.61 3.12
CA ASP A 160 6.14 -10.86 1.88
C ASP A 160 5.48 -9.47 1.97
N GLN A 161 4.28 -9.38 2.57
CA GLN A 161 3.59 -8.12 2.81
C GLN A 161 4.37 -7.19 3.76
N HIS A 162 4.87 -7.72 4.88
CA HIS A 162 5.68 -6.94 5.82
C HIS A 162 6.97 -6.42 5.17
N ALA A 163 7.67 -7.26 4.41
CA ALA A 163 8.88 -6.86 3.70
C ALA A 163 8.61 -5.82 2.60
N TRP A 164 7.44 -5.87 1.95
CA TRP A 164 7.04 -4.86 0.97
C TRP A 164 6.84 -3.48 1.61
N LEU A 165 6.22 -3.42 2.79
CA LEU A 165 6.02 -2.19 3.55
C LEU A 165 7.33 -1.63 4.11
N GLU A 166 8.23 -2.50 4.57
CA GLU A 166 9.50 -2.11 5.19
C GLU A 166 10.72 -2.47 4.32
N LYS A 167 11.16 -1.51 3.49
CA LYS A 167 12.33 -1.67 2.59
C LYS A 167 13.67 -1.96 3.29
N SER A 168 13.73 -1.82 4.60
CA SER A 168 14.90 -2.13 5.44
C SER A 168 14.90 -3.57 5.96
N MET A 169 13.85 -4.35 5.68
CA MET A 169 13.71 -5.75 6.08
C MET A 169 14.74 -6.63 5.36
N GLU A 170 15.58 -7.36 6.10
CA GLU A 170 16.54 -8.30 5.50
C GLU A 170 15.98 -9.73 5.46
N LYS A 171 15.25 -10.13 6.50
CA LYS A 171 14.63 -11.45 6.60
C LYS A 171 13.56 -11.47 7.68
N ILE A 172 12.65 -12.43 7.53
CA ILE A 172 11.63 -12.77 8.52
C ILE A 172 11.81 -14.24 8.89
N ILE A 173 11.84 -14.52 10.20
CA ILE A 173 11.99 -15.86 10.75
C ILE A 173 10.67 -16.28 11.37
N TRP A 174 10.08 -17.36 10.84
CA TRP A 174 8.84 -17.93 11.35
C TRP A 174 9.13 -19.16 12.22
N PHE A 175 8.57 -19.16 13.44
CA PHE A 175 8.63 -20.30 14.35
C PHE A 175 7.27 -21.02 14.36
N MET A 176 7.28 -22.32 14.04
CA MET A 176 6.08 -23.14 14.07
C MET A 176 5.60 -23.34 15.51
N SER A 177 4.29 -23.15 15.75
CA SER A 177 3.63 -23.48 17.02
C SER A 177 3.23 -24.95 17.04
N ASP A 178 3.19 -25.56 18.24
CA ASP A 178 2.88 -27.00 18.38
C ASP A 178 1.46 -27.35 17.88
N ASP A 179 0.52 -26.41 17.96
CA ASP A 179 -0.88 -26.58 17.57
C ASP A 179 -1.22 -25.92 16.22
N ASN A 180 -0.25 -25.24 15.59
CA ASN A 180 -0.44 -24.42 14.38
C ASN A 180 -1.61 -23.41 14.51
N GLN A 181 -1.87 -22.85 15.70
CA GLN A 181 -2.95 -21.88 15.93
C GLN A 181 -2.45 -20.43 16.08
N GLU A 182 -1.14 -20.23 16.08
CA GLU A 182 -0.51 -18.92 16.22
C GLU A 182 0.72 -18.78 15.33
N ILE A 183 0.95 -17.54 14.90
CA ILE A 183 2.06 -17.12 14.06
C ILE A 183 3.07 -16.43 14.97
N ARG A 184 4.33 -16.87 14.91
CA ARG A 184 5.44 -16.35 15.70
C ARG A 184 6.55 -15.91 14.75
N LEU A 185 6.80 -14.61 14.67
CA LEU A 185 7.77 -14.02 13.74
C LEU A 185 8.86 -13.26 14.50
N ILE A 186 10.08 -13.33 13.97
CA ILE A 186 11.13 -12.34 14.22
C ILE A 186 11.41 -11.62 12.91
N GLU A 187 11.26 -10.30 12.94
CA GLU A 187 11.53 -9.41 11.82
C GLU A 187 12.93 -8.81 12.00
N VAL A 188 13.81 -9.07 11.03
CA VAL A 188 15.19 -8.56 11.07
C VAL A 188 15.29 -7.36 10.13
N SER A 189 15.29 -6.17 10.70
CA SER A 189 15.32 -4.91 9.96
C SER A 189 16.53 -4.06 10.31
N ARG A 190 17.11 -3.39 9.30
CA ARG A 190 18.21 -2.44 9.49
C ARG A 190 17.81 -1.19 10.28
N THR A 191 16.52 -0.90 10.37
CA THR A 191 15.94 0.26 11.08
C THR A 191 15.33 -0.10 12.42
N ALA A 192 15.32 -1.39 12.80
CA ALA A 192 14.91 -1.81 14.14
C ALA A 192 15.76 -1.14 15.22
N LEU A 193 15.16 -0.89 16.39
CA LEU A 193 15.90 -0.40 17.53
C LEU A 193 16.77 -1.53 18.09
N PRO A 194 18.05 -1.29 18.41
CA PRO A 194 18.88 -2.30 19.07
C PRO A 194 18.28 -2.73 20.41
N THR A 195 18.21 -4.04 20.63
CA THR A 195 17.70 -4.63 21.88
C THR A 195 18.66 -5.69 22.41
N ASP A 196 18.69 -5.86 23.73
CA ASP A 196 19.40 -6.99 24.37
C ASP A 196 18.45 -8.14 24.71
N THR A 197 17.18 -8.02 24.35
CA THR A 197 16.10 -9.00 24.53
C THR A 197 15.23 -9.08 23.28
N VAL A 198 14.62 -10.24 23.03
CA VAL A 198 13.56 -10.37 22.03
C VAL A 198 12.23 -9.99 22.68
N ASP A 199 11.83 -8.74 22.52
CA ASP A 199 10.58 -8.22 23.07
C ASP A 199 9.44 -8.49 22.08
N VAL A 200 8.45 -9.27 22.51
CA VAL A 200 7.36 -9.75 21.65
C VAL A 200 6.13 -8.87 21.78
N PHE A 201 5.68 -8.33 20.66
CA PHE A 201 4.37 -7.72 20.48
C PHE A 201 3.32 -8.80 20.23
N ASN A 202 2.20 -8.71 20.94
CA ASN A 202 1.13 -9.71 20.89
C ASN A 202 -0.13 -9.09 20.31
N PHE A 203 -0.62 -9.67 19.22
CA PHE A 203 -1.82 -9.26 18.52
C PHE A 203 -2.89 -10.34 18.63
N SER A 204 -4.10 -9.91 18.95
CA SER A 204 -5.28 -10.80 18.93
C SER A 204 -5.67 -11.11 17.49
N LYS A 205 -6.45 -12.18 17.32
CA LYS A 205 -7.08 -12.50 16.03
C LYS A 205 -7.87 -11.31 15.50
N SER A 206 -7.84 -11.10 14.20
CA SER A 206 -8.63 -10.10 13.48
C SER A 206 -9.32 -10.75 12.27
N GLU A 207 -10.14 -9.98 11.54
CA GLU A 207 -10.72 -10.44 10.27
C GLU A 207 -9.63 -10.71 9.22
N ASP A 208 -8.58 -9.88 9.18
CA ASP A 208 -7.48 -10.00 8.21
C ASP A 208 -6.45 -11.08 8.59
N ILE A 209 -6.27 -11.32 9.90
CA ILE A 209 -5.34 -12.32 10.42
C ILE A 209 -6.09 -13.20 11.43
N PRO A 210 -6.65 -14.35 11.02
CA PRO A 210 -7.50 -15.20 11.87
C PRO A 210 -6.70 -16.04 12.89
N PHE A 211 -5.42 -15.74 13.07
CA PHE A 211 -4.50 -16.37 14.01
C PHE A 211 -3.99 -15.34 15.02
N ARG A 212 -3.60 -15.80 16.21
CA ARG A 212 -2.84 -14.91 17.10
C ARG A 212 -1.48 -14.66 16.46
N LEU A 213 -1.03 -13.42 16.50
CA LEU A 213 0.21 -13.01 15.87
C LEU A 213 1.15 -12.47 16.94
N HIS A 214 2.36 -13.01 16.94
CA HIS A 214 3.45 -12.64 17.83
C HIS A 214 4.61 -12.18 16.96
N ILE A 215 5.00 -10.92 17.09
CA ILE A 215 6.09 -10.33 16.29
C ILE A 215 7.11 -9.75 17.25
N ALA A 216 8.39 -9.91 16.93
CA ALA A 216 9.47 -9.19 17.57
C ALA A 216 10.41 -8.61 16.51
N ASP A 217 10.82 -7.36 16.69
CA ASP A 217 11.74 -6.69 15.79
C ASP A 217 13.16 -6.73 16.38
N VAL A 218 14.13 -7.08 15.54
CA VAL A 218 15.54 -7.11 15.94
C VAL A 218 16.42 -6.52 14.85
N THR A 219 17.57 -5.98 15.25
CA THR A 219 18.60 -5.61 14.29
C THR A 219 19.33 -6.85 13.75
N PRO A 220 20.01 -6.77 12.59
CA PRO A 220 20.85 -7.87 12.10
C PRO A 220 21.93 -8.31 13.11
N LYS A 221 22.45 -7.39 13.93
CA LYS A 221 23.42 -7.70 14.97
C LYS A 221 22.79 -8.46 16.13
N ASP A 222 21.58 -8.11 16.53
CA ASP A 222 20.87 -8.79 17.60
C ASP A 222 20.41 -10.17 17.16
N TRP A 223 19.99 -10.33 15.90
CA TRP A 223 19.76 -11.65 15.31
C TRP A 223 21.00 -12.55 15.38
N GLN A 224 22.19 -12.03 15.03
CA GLN A 224 23.44 -12.80 15.19
C GLN A 224 23.70 -13.21 16.65
N LYS A 225 23.33 -12.37 17.63
CA LYS A 225 23.43 -12.74 19.06
C LYS A 225 22.42 -13.83 19.41
N VAL A 226 21.20 -13.81 18.86
CA VAL A 226 20.19 -14.87 19.01
C VAL A 226 20.71 -16.20 18.45
N GLU A 227 21.25 -16.19 17.23
CA GLU A 227 21.85 -17.38 16.60
C GLU A 227 23.01 -17.96 17.43
N GLN A 228 23.76 -17.11 18.13
CA GLN A 228 24.85 -17.49 19.03
C GLN A 228 24.37 -17.90 20.44
N GLY A 229 23.07 -17.83 20.73
CA GLY A 229 22.50 -18.10 22.06
C GLY A 229 22.86 -17.05 23.12
N LYS A 230 23.28 -15.85 22.72
CA LYS A 230 23.62 -14.73 23.62
C LYS A 230 22.39 -13.90 23.99
N ILE A 231 21.42 -13.81 23.09
CA ILE A 231 20.07 -13.31 23.38
C ILE A 231 19.17 -14.54 23.40
N ALA A 232 18.43 -14.73 24.50
CA ALA A 232 17.48 -15.82 24.62
C ALA A 232 16.25 -15.56 23.74
N LEU A 233 15.80 -16.59 23.04
CA LEU A 233 14.49 -16.56 22.38
C LEU A 233 13.36 -16.62 23.43
N PRO A 234 12.14 -16.15 23.07
CA PRO A 234 10.95 -16.36 23.89
C PRO A 234 10.71 -17.85 24.16
N ASN A 235 10.04 -18.14 25.28
CA ASN A 235 9.70 -19.52 25.64
C ASN A 235 8.95 -20.20 24.49
N ASN A 236 9.34 -21.45 24.20
CA ASN A 236 8.77 -22.29 23.14
C ASN A 236 9.05 -21.82 21.70
N TRP A 237 10.01 -20.92 21.49
CA TRP A 237 10.52 -20.56 20.15
C TRP A 237 11.83 -21.32 19.93
N ASP A 238 11.85 -22.29 19.00
CA ASP A 238 13.02 -23.12 18.71
C ASP A 238 13.56 -22.85 17.31
N LEU A 239 14.84 -22.49 17.21
CA LEU A 239 15.53 -22.29 15.92
C LEU A 239 15.50 -23.55 15.05
N LYS A 240 15.34 -24.75 15.62
CA LYS A 240 15.28 -26.01 14.86
C LYS A 240 13.99 -26.15 14.06
N THR A 241 12.91 -25.50 14.48
CA THR A 241 11.62 -25.51 13.79
C THR A 241 11.38 -24.22 13.01
N ALA A 242 12.38 -23.35 12.95
CA ALA A 242 12.27 -22.06 12.31
C ALA A 242 12.43 -22.17 10.78
N GLN A 243 11.60 -21.43 10.05
CA GLN A 243 11.77 -21.16 8.63
C GLN A 243 12.23 -19.72 8.42
N VAL A 244 13.02 -19.49 7.38
CA VAL A 244 13.61 -18.18 7.09
C VAL A 244 13.21 -17.73 5.69
N PHE A 245 12.55 -16.58 5.63
CA PHE A 245 12.26 -15.87 4.39
C PHE A 245 13.28 -14.73 4.25
N ASN A 246 14.05 -14.71 3.16
CA ASN A 246 15.09 -13.70 2.94
C ASN A 246 14.63 -12.70 1.87
N TYR A 247 14.94 -11.42 2.08
CA TYR A 247 14.58 -10.33 1.18
C TYR A 247 15.86 -9.62 0.75
N ALA A 248 16.06 -9.52 -0.57
CA ALA A 248 17.20 -8.81 -1.16
C ALA A 248 16.76 -7.39 -1.50
N HIS A 249 17.23 -6.41 -0.73
CA HIS A 249 17.09 -4.99 -1.01
C HIS A 249 18.47 -4.35 -1.22
#